data_AF-A0A8H6Y767-F1
#
_entry.id   AF-A0A8H6Y767-F1
#
_cell.length_a   1.000
_cell.length_b   1.000
_cell.length_c   1.000
_cell.angle_alpha   90.00
_cell.angle_beta   90.00
_cell.angle_gamma   90.00
#
_symmetry.space_group_name_H-M   'P 1'
#
loop_
_entity.id
_entity.type
_entity.pdbx_description
1 polymer ?
#
loop_
_entity_poly.entity_id
_entity_poly.type
_entity_poly.pdbx_seq_one_letter_code
_entity_poly.pdbx_strand_id
1 'polypeptide(L)'
;MLPLTLQRMLQNVLSWRPPTAATGLTTTMATLGSQREEGQGSGSGSAALRFESLVNRSIAAWATINFVTDDHSAALEYHRSRIRRLGSIEDVLQCRSYWFFQLRSSFLDQDRLLKFDLSQLDRYILLPIDYGWVNNQDCYFISHYWRSPSHPDPDGTDLRMFQEDLVADTLWSYVWVDWTCMPQVGVNGKRTPLEKYYFGMMLQCIPMLVRDCAFEWRFPAWEPRAWILYEMAEYVLGHLQHVITEDNKPFLLHVQEMVLFDVHPVLDKYKYQCTNASDMDLVTGRLELLVILAKIFPDDVASRQELLDSLSKPANGSVSNVVLGVEINKTEGTVRYQGQVYRFTPTFNFTSGIAGAFLDDEKREDGAERAPSRKERPDE
;
A
#
# COMPACT_ATOMS: atom_id res chain seq x y z
N MET A 1 -16.92 26.19 20.21
CA MET A 1 -15.52 25.99 20.66
C MET A 1 -14.93 24.91 19.78
N LEU A 2 -13.77 25.14 19.16
CA LEU A 2 -13.06 24.10 18.40
C LEU A 2 -12.55 23.03 19.39
N PRO A 3 -12.61 21.72 19.04
CA PRO A 3 -11.99 20.64 19.81
C PRO A 3 -10.54 20.93 20.17
N LEU A 4 -10.08 20.42 21.33
CA LEU A 4 -8.73 20.66 21.85
C LEU A 4 -7.61 20.24 20.87
N THR A 5 -7.83 19.22 20.06
CA THR A 5 -6.92 18.78 18.98
C THR A 5 -6.80 19.81 17.87
N LEU A 6 -7.91 20.40 17.43
CA LEU A 6 -7.92 21.46 16.42
C LEU A 6 -7.21 22.71 16.94
N GLN A 7 -7.33 22.99 18.23
CA GLN A 7 -6.56 24.06 18.89
C GLN A 7 -5.06 23.72 18.99
N ARG A 8 -4.70 22.46 19.31
CA ARG A 8 -3.30 21.99 19.35
C ARG A 8 -2.64 21.96 17.97
N MET A 9 -3.37 21.56 16.92
CA MET A 9 -2.89 21.61 15.54
C MET A 9 -2.61 23.05 15.11
N LEU A 10 -3.51 24.00 15.43
CA LEU A 10 -3.28 25.43 15.19
C LEU A 10 -2.11 25.99 16.01
N GLN A 11 -1.93 25.56 17.27
CA GLN A 11 -0.82 26.00 18.11
C GLN A 11 0.54 25.48 17.62
N ASN A 12 0.63 24.21 17.20
CA ASN A 12 1.87 23.61 16.70
C ASN A 12 2.41 24.33 15.45
N VAL A 13 1.52 24.85 14.59
CA VAL A 13 1.91 25.66 13.42
C VAL A 13 2.46 27.03 13.83
N LEU A 14 1.90 27.64 14.87
CA LEU A 14 2.31 28.97 15.34
C LEU A 14 3.59 28.95 16.21
N SER A 15 3.94 27.82 16.81
CA SER A 15 5.04 27.71 17.78
C SER A 15 6.31 27.02 17.28
N TRP A 16 6.34 26.52 16.04
CA TRP A 16 7.45 25.72 15.56
C TRP A 16 8.73 26.54 15.29
N ARG A 17 9.88 25.98 15.70
CA ARG A 17 11.23 26.46 15.38
C ARG A 17 12.07 25.28 14.87
N PRO A 18 12.95 25.48 13.87
CA PRO A 18 13.73 24.40 13.26
C PRO A 18 14.76 23.82 14.24
N PRO A 19 15.01 22.50 14.22
CA PRO A 19 16.18 21.90 14.87
C PRO A 19 17.45 22.17 14.06
N THR A 20 18.52 22.59 14.73
CA THR A 20 19.87 22.70 14.18
C THR A 20 20.47 21.32 13.93
N ALA A 21 20.90 21.06 12.69
CA ALA A 21 21.60 19.85 12.27
C ALA A 21 22.92 19.66 13.02
N ALA A 22 23.09 18.51 13.68
CA ALA A 22 24.37 18.07 14.22
C ALA A 22 25.15 17.32 13.12
N THR A 23 26.39 17.74 12.90
CA THR A 23 27.33 17.22 11.91
C THR A 23 28.26 16.19 12.54
N GLY A 24 28.59 15.13 11.79
CA GLY A 24 29.86 14.41 11.94
C GLY A 24 29.76 12.88 12.02
N LEU A 25 30.22 12.17 10.98
CA LEU A 25 31.53 11.49 10.93
C LEU A 25 31.56 10.48 9.76
N THR A 26 32.59 10.62 8.94
CA THR A 26 32.94 9.78 7.80
C THR A 26 33.55 8.45 8.25
N THR A 27 33.17 7.34 7.62
CA THR A 27 33.96 6.10 7.59
C THR A 27 33.79 5.40 6.25
N THR A 28 34.91 5.22 5.55
CA THR A 28 35.10 4.51 4.28
C THR A 28 35.08 2.99 4.49
N MET A 29 34.45 2.23 3.59
CA MET A 29 34.78 0.81 3.38
C MET A 29 34.71 0.38 1.92
N ALA A 30 35.54 -0.61 1.62
CA ALA A 30 36.07 -1.01 0.33
C ALA A 30 35.12 -1.88 -0.50
N THR A 31 35.29 -1.73 -1.81
CA THR A 31 34.71 -2.48 -2.92
C THR A 31 35.26 -3.91 -2.97
N LEU A 32 34.40 -4.91 -3.23
CA LEU A 32 34.83 -6.26 -3.60
C LEU A 32 33.89 -6.87 -4.66
N GLY A 33 34.38 -6.88 -5.90
CA GLY A 33 34.47 -8.07 -6.74
C GLY A 33 33.19 -8.76 -7.19
N SER A 34 32.69 -8.35 -8.35
CA SER A 34 31.77 -9.09 -9.22
C SER A 34 32.41 -10.38 -9.78
N GLN A 35 31.64 -11.47 -9.83
CA GLN A 35 31.78 -12.49 -10.87
C GLN A 35 30.40 -12.96 -11.34
N ARG A 36 30.14 -12.74 -12.64
CA ARG A 36 29.02 -13.31 -13.41
C ARG A 36 29.37 -14.72 -13.82
N GLU A 37 28.44 -15.65 -13.63
CA GLU A 37 28.38 -16.88 -14.42
C GLU A 37 27.11 -16.86 -15.27
N GLU A 38 27.31 -16.81 -16.59
CA GLU A 38 26.28 -17.05 -17.59
C GLU A 38 26.07 -18.56 -17.73
N GLY A 39 24.87 -19.03 -17.41
CA GLY A 39 24.42 -20.40 -17.65
C GLY A 39 23.12 -20.42 -18.43
N GLN A 40 23.23 -20.65 -19.74
CA GLN A 40 22.09 -20.98 -20.60
C GLN A 40 21.56 -22.38 -20.26
N GLY A 41 20.30 -22.48 -19.83
CA GLY A 41 19.62 -23.76 -19.65
C GLY A 41 18.14 -23.58 -19.29
N SER A 42 17.25 -24.12 -20.14
CA SER A 42 15.84 -24.49 -19.84
C SER A 42 15.04 -23.50 -18.96
N GLY A 43 14.32 -22.58 -19.60
CA GLY A 43 13.61 -21.48 -18.93
C GLY A 43 12.58 -21.85 -17.85
N SER A 44 12.16 -23.12 -17.77
CA SER A 44 11.21 -23.59 -16.74
C SER A 44 11.90 -23.87 -15.38
N GLY A 45 13.10 -24.48 -15.38
CA GLY A 45 13.83 -24.78 -14.15
C GLY A 45 14.35 -23.52 -13.44
N SER A 46 14.76 -22.51 -14.21
CA SER A 46 15.23 -21.23 -13.68
C SER A 46 14.13 -20.40 -13.01
N ALA A 47 12.89 -20.46 -13.50
CA ALA A 47 11.78 -19.72 -12.92
C ALA A 47 11.34 -20.31 -11.57
N ALA A 48 11.20 -21.64 -11.50
CA ALA A 48 10.84 -22.33 -10.26
C ALA A 48 11.88 -22.10 -9.15
N LEU A 49 13.18 -22.16 -9.48
CA LEU A 49 14.25 -21.89 -8.51
C LEU A 49 14.24 -20.44 -7.99
N ARG A 50 13.98 -19.46 -8.88
CA ARG A 50 13.85 -18.04 -8.47
C ARG A 50 12.65 -17.82 -7.55
N PHE A 51 11.53 -18.47 -7.84
CA PHE A 51 10.34 -18.42 -7.00
C PHE A 51 10.57 -19.06 -5.63
N GLU A 52 11.16 -20.26 -5.59
CA GLU A 52 11.52 -20.93 -4.33
C GLU A 52 12.47 -20.06 -3.48
N SER A 53 13.45 -19.42 -4.13
CA SER A 53 14.37 -18.48 -3.48
C SER A 53 13.63 -17.27 -2.87
N LEU A 54 12.67 -16.68 -3.59
CA LEU A 54 11.81 -15.62 -3.07
C LEU A 54 11.03 -16.09 -1.83
N VAL A 55 10.41 -17.26 -1.88
CA VAL A 55 9.65 -17.82 -0.76
C VAL A 55 10.55 -18.03 0.46
N ASN A 56 11.71 -18.66 0.27
CA ASN A 56 12.65 -18.93 1.36
C ASN A 56 13.20 -17.65 1.99
N ARG A 57 13.59 -16.66 1.18
CA ARG A 57 14.01 -15.33 1.68
C ARG A 57 12.90 -14.63 2.45
N SER A 58 11.66 -14.71 1.97
CA SER A 58 10.51 -14.10 2.64
C SER A 58 10.28 -14.73 4.01
N ILE A 59 10.28 -16.07 4.10
CA ILE A 59 10.15 -16.78 5.38
C ILE A 59 11.31 -16.44 6.34
N ALA A 60 12.53 -16.29 5.83
CA ALA A 60 13.67 -15.88 6.65
C ALA A 60 13.50 -14.44 7.19
N ALA A 61 13.06 -13.51 6.34
CA ALA A 61 12.74 -12.14 6.73
C ALA A 61 11.64 -12.09 7.82
N TRP A 62 10.60 -12.92 7.69
CA TRP A 62 9.51 -13.01 8.67
C TRP A 62 9.95 -13.46 10.05
N ALA A 63 11.02 -14.26 10.14
CA ALA A 63 11.55 -14.75 11.40
C ALA A 63 12.33 -13.66 12.17
N THR A 64 12.80 -12.62 11.49
CA THR A 64 13.62 -11.55 12.08
C THR A 64 12.90 -10.21 12.19
N ILE A 65 11.69 -10.10 11.65
CA ILE A 65 10.91 -8.86 11.66
C ILE A 65 10.41 -8.53 13.08
N ASN A 66 10.33 -7.25 13.40
CA ASN A 66 9.77 -6.74 14.66
C ASN A 66 8.24 -6.85 14.63
N PHE A 67 7.74 -8.08 14.78
CA PHE A 67 6.32 -8.39 14.73
C PHE A 67 5.58 -7.74 15.90
N VAL A 68 4.46 -7.07 15.60
CA VAL A 68 3.80 -6.15 16.56
C VAL A 68 2.85 -6.85 17.53
N THR A 69 2.54 -8.14 17.34
CA THR A 69 1.55 -8.87 18.17
C THR A 69 2.12 -10.04 18.98
N ASP A 70 1.36 -10.50 19.97
CA ASP A 70 1.81 -11.44 21.00
C ASP A 70 2.11 -12.87 20.50
N ASP A 71 1.56 -13.30 19.36
CA ASP A 71 1.74 -14.66 18.83
C ASP A 71 2.44 -14.70 17.47
N HIS A 72 3.67 -14.20 17.43
CA HIS A 72 4.53 -14.23 16.25
C HIS A 72 4.75 -15.66 15.72
N SER A 73 4.86 -16.65 16.60
CA SER A 73 5.15 -18.03 16.21
C SER A 73 3.99 -18.68 15.46
N ALA A 74 2.74 -18.52 15.93
CA ALA A 74 1.59 -19.04 15.22
C ALA A 74 1.34 -18.30 13.90
N ALA A 75 1.48 -16.96 13.89
CA ALA A 75 1.34 -16.17 12.67
C ALA A 75 2.40 -16.58 11.62
N LEU A 76 3.65 -16.74 12.03
CA LEU A 76 4.76 -17.19 11.19
C LEU A 76 4.46 -18.56 10.57
N GLU A 77 4.03 -19.53 11.38
CA GLU A 77 3.76 -20.88 10.87
C GLU A 77 2.55 -20.91 9.93
N TYR A 78 1.51 -20.14 10.24
CA TYR A 78 0.35 -19.97 9.36
C TYR A 78 0.75 -19.45 7.98
N HIS A 79 1.48 -18.32 7.93
CA HIS A 79 1.90 -17.74 6.64
C HIS A 79 2.95 -18.58 5.93
N ARG A 80 3.89 -19.21 6.65
CA ARG A 80 4.87 -20.16 6.09
C ARG A 80 4.18 -21.32 5.39
N SER A 81 3.23 -21.96 6.08
CA SER A 81 2.44 -23.06 5.50
C SER A 81 1.64 -22.59 4.29
N ARG A 82 1.09 -21.36 4.33
CA ARG A 82 0.31 -20.80 3.23
C ARG A 82 1.15 -20.49 1.99
N ILE A 83 2.29 -19.81 2.13
CA ILE A 83 3.13 -19.41 0.99
C ILE A 83 3.78 -20.63 0.32
N ARG A 84 4.15 -21.67 1.09
CA ARG A 84 4.74 -22.91 0.53
C ARG A 84 3.78 -23.74 -0.30
N ARG A 85 2.46 -23.49 -0.21
CA ARG A 85 1.45 -24.13 -1.05
C ARG A 85 1.29 -23.46 -2.41
N LEU A 86 1.84 -22.26 -2.58
CA LEU A 86 1.87 -21.59 -3.88
C LEU A 86 2.97 -22.21 -4.72
N GLY A 87 2.69 -22.52 -5.99
CA GLY A 87 3.63 -23.17 -6.91
C GLY A 87 4.37 -22.19 -7.82
N SER A 88 3.89 -20.95 -7.94
CA SER A 88 4.37 -19.97 -8.90
C SER A 88 4.19 -18.52 -8.44
N ILE A 89 4.77 -17.60 -9.20
CA ILE A 89 4.58 -16.17 -8.98
C ILE A 89 3.17 -15.72 -9.36
N GLU A 90 2.56 -16.38 -10.34
CA GLU A 90 1.16 -16.19 -10.72
C GLU A 90 0.22 -16.51 -9.55
N ASP A 91 0.50 -17.59 -8.80
CA ASP A 91 -0.28 -17.96 -7.61
C ASP A 91 -0.20 -16.88 -6.53
N VAL A 92 0.95 -16.22 -6.36
CA VAL A 92 1.11 -15.09 -5.43
C VAL A 92 0.22 -13.92 -5.85
N LEU A 93 0.26 -13.54 -7.13
CA LEU A 93 -0.56 -12.45 -7.65
C LEU A 93 -2.07 -12.76 -7.53
N GLN A 94 -2.46 -14.03 -7.71
CA GLN A 94 -3.85 -14.46 -7.62
C GLN A 94 -4.35 -14.55 -6.18
N CYS A 95 -3.52 -14.97 -5.22
CA CYS A 95 -3.93 -15.12 -3.82
C CYS A 95 -4.07 -13.78 -3.07
N ARG A 96 -3.47 -12.69 -3.57
CA ARG A 96 -3.62 -11.30 -3.06
C ARG A 96 -3.31 -11.14 -1.57
N SER A 97 -2.40 -11.97 -1.05
CA SER A 97 -2.16 -12.07 0.40
C SER A 97 -0.78 -11.60 0.80
N TYR A 98 0.02 -11.09 -0.15
CA TYR A 98 1.37 -10.64 0.10
C TYR A 98 1.68 -9.36 -0.68
N TRP A 99 2.42 -8.47 -0.05
CA TRP A 99 3.09 -7.32 -0.65
C TRP A 99 4.45 -7.72 -1.17
N PHE A 100 4.87 -7.19 -2.32
CA PHE A 100 6.28 -7.16 -2.66
C PHE A 100 6.93 -5.97 -1.96
N PHE A 101 8.07 -6.22 -1.32
CA PHE A 101 8.96 -5.18 -0.80
C PHE A 101 10.34 -5.38 -1.39
N GLN A 102 11.03 -4.29 -1.71
CA GLN A 102 12.43 -4.37 -2.10
C GLN A 102 13.33 -4.56 -0.88
N LEU A 103 14.35 -5.39 -1.03
CA LEU A 103 15.47 -5.41 -0.08
C LEU A 103 16.16 -4.05 -0.10
N ARG A 104 16.52 -3.53 1.08
CA ARG A 104 17.30 -2.28 1.20
C ARG A 104 18.52 -2.26 0.29
N SER A 105 19.33 -3.33 0.29
CA SER A 105 20.52 -3.43 -0.57
C SER A 105 20.17 -3.30 -2.05
N SER A 106 19.07 -3.91 -2.47
CA SER A 106 18.56 -3.80 -3.84
C SER A 106 18.00 -2.43 -4.17
N PHE A 107 17.54 -1.65 -3.19
CA PHE A 107 17.11 -0.26 -3.38
C PHE A 107 18.29 0.70 -3.48
N LEU A 108 19.29 0.54 -2.61
CA LEU A 108 20.50 1.37 -2.58
C LEU A 108 21.43 1.15 -3.79
N ASP A 109 21.38 -0.01 -4.43
CA ASP A 109 22.16 -0.34 -5.63
C ASP A 109 21.58 0.24 -6.93
N GLN A 110 20.41 0.89 -6.89
CA GLN A 110 19.74 1.40 -8.08
C GLN A 110 20.28 2.79 -8.46
N ASP A 111 20.54 3.01 -9.76
CA ASP A 111 20.83 4.35 -10.30
C ASP A 111 19.54 5.17 -10.57
N ARG A 112 18.40 4.48 -10.68
CA ARG A 112 17.05 5.04 -10.88
C ARG A 112 16.00 4.07 -10.37
N LEU A 113 14.80 4.55 -10.04
CA LEU A 113 13.69 3.70 -9.59
C LEU A 113 13.37 2.63 -10.64
N LEU A 114 13.76 1.38 -10.36
CA LEU A 114 13.50 0.27 -11.27
C LEU A 114 12.03 -0.10 -11.22
N LYS A 115 11.41 -0.10 -12.40
CA LYS A 115 10.03 -0.58 -12.55
C LYS A 115 9.91 -2.02 -12.07
N PHE A 116 8.81 -2.34 -11.39
CA PHE A 116 8.50 -3.70 -10.97
C PHE A 116 8.68 -4.72 -12.11
N ASP A 117 9.43 -5.79 -11.83
CA ASP A 117 9.80 -6.81 -12.81
C ASP A 117 9.84 -8.21 -12.15
N LEU A 118 8.89 -9.07 -12.54
CA LEU A 118 8.79 -10.45 -12.06
C LEU A 118 9.96 -11.34 -12.49
N SER A 119 10.78 -10.90 -13.45
CA SER A 119 12.01 -11.62 -13.80
C SER A 119 13.15 -11.42 -12.81
N GLN A 120 13.05 -10.38 -11.94
CA GLN A 120 14.08 -9.97 -10.98
C GLN A 120 13.68 -10.23 -9.52
N LEU A 121 13.12 -11.43 -9.24
CA LEU A 121 12.63 -11.79 -7.90
C LEU A 121 13.67 -11.68 -6.78
N ASP A 122 14.96 -11.71 -7.11
CA ASP A 122 16.07 -11.56 -6.16
C ASP A 122 16.13 -10.22 -5.44
N ARG A 123 15.45 -9.20 -5.99
CA ARG A 123 15.34 -7.88 -5.36
C ARG A 123 14.28 -7.81 -4.28
N TYR A 124 13.44 -8.82 -4.16
CA TYR A 124 12.20 -8.75 -3.38
C TYR A 124 12.15 -9.76 -2.25
N ILE A 125 11.35 -9.39 -1.25
CA ILE A 125 10.66 -10.31 -0.35
C ILE A 125 9.16 -10.11 -0.47
N LEU A 126 8.41 -11.07 0.05
CA LEU A 126 6.96 -11.01 0.22
C LEU A 126 6.65 -10.77 1.69
N LEU A 127 5.87 -9.73 2.03
CA LEU A 127 5.33 -9.52 3.38
C LEU A 127 3.83 -9.79 3.38
N PRO A 128 3.27 -10.55 4.35
CA PRO A 128 1.84 -10.78 4.37
C PRO A 128 1.01 -9.49 4.47
N ILE A 129 -0.13 -9.47 3.80
CA ILE A 129 -1.15 -8.42 3.96
C ILE A 129 -2.02 -8.80 5.16
N ASP A 130 -1.43 -8.73 6.34
CA ASP A 130 -2.08 -8.99 7.62
C ASP A 130 -1.40 -8.15 8.72
N TYR A 131 -2.11 -7.95 9.83
CA TYR A 131 -1.66 -7.06 10.90
C TYR A 131 -0.35 -7.53 11.54
N GLY A 132 0.54 -6.57 11.83
CA GLY A 132 1.81 -6.80 12.52
C GLY A 132 2.99 -7.23 11.66
N TRP A 133 2.77 -7.55 10.38
CA TRP A 133 3.85 -7.92 9.44
C TRP A 133 4.57 -6.73 8.82
N VAL A 134 3.84 -5.65 8.57
CA VAL A 134 4.41 -4.36 8.16
C VAL A 134 4.48 -3.50 9.41
N ASN A 135 5.60 -2.81 9.61
CA ASN A 135 5.83 -1.97 10.79
C ASN A 135 6.82 -0.84 10.48
N ASN A 136 6.91 0.14 11.37
CA ASN A 136 7.70 1.35 11.18
C ASN A 136 9.18 1.23 11.59
N GLN A 137 9.62 0.04 12.00
CA GLN A 137 11.01 -0.26 12.34
C GLN A 137 11.74 -0.93 11.17
N ASP A 138 11.04 -1.83 10.46
CA ASP A 138 11.64 -2.64 9.39
C ASP A 138 11.29 -2.16 7.99
N CYS A 139 10.13 -1.49 7.84
CA CYS A 139 9.53 -1.18 6.54
C CYS A 139 9.44 0.33 6.30
N TYR A 140 9.87 0.78 5.12
CA TYR A 140 9.63 2.13 4.62
C TYR A 140 8.58 2.13 3.51
N PHE A 141 7.67 3.09 3.57
CA PHE A 141 6.85 3.51 2.45
C PHE A 141 7.37 4.84 1.93
N ILE A 142 7.68 4.91 0.64
CA ILE A 142 8.15 6.13 -0.01
C ILE A 142 7.02 6.75 -0.85
N SER A 143 6.56 7.92 -0.44
CA SER A 143 5.71 8.79 -1.26
C SER A 143 6.59 9.65 -2.17
N HIS A 144 6.27 9.70 -3.46
CA HIS A 144 7.07 10.42 -4.45
C HIS A 144 6.24 11.01 -5.59
N TYR A 145 6.82 11.98 -6.30
CA TYR A 145 6.20 12.56 -7.48
C TYR A 145 6.35 11.67 -8.71
N TRP A 146 5.27 11.51 -9.46
CA TRP A 146 5.35 11.01 -10.83
C TRP A 146 5.72 12.16 -11.77
N ARG A 147 7.03 12.32 -12.06
CA ARG A 147 7.55 13.37 -12.95
C ARG A 147 7.11 13.17 -14.41
N SER A 148 6.88 11.92 -14.82
CA SER A 148 6.33 11.61 -16.14
C SER A 148 5.38 10.40 -16.08
N PRO A 149 4.47 10.23 -17.07
CA PRO A 149 3.61 9.05 -17.16
C PRO A 149 4.37 7.73 -17.38
N SER A 150 5.57 7.79 -17.97
CA SER A 150 6.36 6.60 -18.33
C SER A 150 7.40 6.20 -17.29
N HIS A 151 7.76 7.11 -16.39
CA HIS A 151 8.70 6.87 -15.30
C HIS A 151 8.53 7.95 -14.21
N PRO A 152 8.43 7.59 -12.92
CA PRO A 152 8.25 8.57 -11.86
C PRO A 152 9.48 9.45 -11.68
N ASP A 153 10.68 8.87 -11.78
CA ASP A 153 11.95 9.60 -11.60
C ASP A 153 12.96 9.24 -12.71
N PRO A 154 12.80 9.78 -13.93
CA PRO A 154 13.59 9.36 -15.09
C PRO A 154 15.10 9.61 -14.94
N ASP A 155 15.47 10.63 -14.15
CA ASP A 155 16.86 11.06 -13.94
C ASP A 155 17.47 10.57 -12.62
N GLY A 156 16.72 9.78 -11.83
CA GLY A 156 17.15 9.26 -10.54
C GLY A 156 17.34 10.35 -9.46
N THR A 157 16.76 11.54 -9.65
CA THR A 157 17.00 12.68 -8.76
C THR A 157 16.31 12.49 -7.42
N ASP A 158 15.05 12.05 -7.44
CA ASP A 158 14.29 11.79 -6.22
C ASP A 158 14.85 10.54 -5.51
N LEU A 159 15.26 9.50 -6.26
CA LEU A 159 15.92 8.31 -5.72
C LEU A 159 17.18 8.64 -4.92
N ARG A 160 18.07 9.49 -5.46
CA ARG A 160 19.32 9.85 -4.78
C ARG A 160 19.06 10.52 -3.43
N MET A 161 18.03 11.38 -3.34
CA MET A 161 17.65 11.99 -2.06
C MET A 161 17.20 10.93 -1.05
N PHE A 162 16.34 9.99 -1.46
CA PHE A 162 15.93 8.88 -0.60
C PHE A 162 17.10 7.99 -0.18
N GLN A 163 18.06 7.74 -1.09
CA GLN A 163 19.26 6.98 -0.77
C GLN A 163 20.15 7.70 0.24
N GLU A 164 20.30 9.02 0.15
CA GLU A 164 21.04 9.82 1.13
C GLU A 164 20.43 9.70 2.53
N ASP A 165 19.10 9.80 2.62
CA ASP A 165 18.36 9.64 3.88
C ASP A 165 18.50 8.23 4.43
N LEU A 166 18.28 7.21 3.59
CA LEU A 166 18.39 5.82 3.98
C LEU A 166 19.83 5.45 4.36
N VAL A 167 20.86 5.95 3.70
CA VAL A 167 22.26 5.63 4.07
C VAL A 167 22.59 6.13 5.48
N ALA A 168 22.05 7.29 5.88
CA ALA A 168 22.22 7.80 7.23
C ALA A 168 21.49 6.93 8.27
N ASP A 169 20.43 6.23 7.84
CA ASP A 169 19.53 5.52 8.71
C ASP A 169 19.63 3.99 8.55
N THR A 170 20.23 3.26 9.50
CA THR A 170 20.56 1.82 9.36
C THR A 170 19.53 0.80 9.88
N LEU A 171 18.44 1.21 10.51
CA LEU A 171 17.48 0.32 11.21
C LEU A 171 16.53 -0.46 10.28
N TRP A 172 16.32 -0.01 9.05
CA TRP A 172 15.26 -0.52 8.16
C TRP A 172 15.81 -1.53 7.18
N SER A 173 14.98 -2.51 6.83
CA SER A 173 15.37 -3.64 5.99
C SER A 173 14.67 -3.66 4.64
N TYR A 174 13.46 -3.11 4.56
CA TYR A 174 12.56 -3.28 3.42
C TYR A 174 11.96 -1.96 2.97
N VAL A 175 11.98 -1.72 1.66
CA VAL A 175 11.50 -0.47 1.06
C VAL A 175 10.35 -0.77 0.11
N TRP A 176 9.27 -0.01 0.25
CA TRP A 176 8.11 -0.07 -0.61
C TRP A 176 7.93 1.23 -1.38
N VAL A 177 7.87 1.09 -2.69
CA VAL A 177 7.57 2.17 -3.63
C VAL A 177 6.59 1.60 -4.65
N ASP A 178 5.47 2.27 -4.91
CA ASP A 178 4.42 1.76 -5.80
C ASP A 178 4.97 1.32 -7.18
N TRP A 179 5.85 2.11 -7.77
CA TRP A 179 6.50 1.89 -9.06
C TRP A 179 7.36 0.62 -9.08
N THR A 180 8.06 0.36 -7.98
CA THR A 180 9.05 -0.72 -7.89
C THR A 180 8.45 -2.00 -7.33
N CYS A 181 7.32 -1.92 -6.62
CA CYS A 181 6.71 -3.01 -5.84
C CYS A 181 5.32 -3.46 -6.32
N MET A 182 4.77 -2.82 -7.35
CA MET A 182 3.50 -3.22 -7.95
C MET A 182 3.59 -3.28 -9.48
N PRO A 183 2.83 -4.17 -10.15
CA PRO A 183 2.77 -4.19 -11.60
C PRO A 183 2.44 -2.82 -12.21
N GLN A 184 3.27 -2.37 -13.14
CA GLN A 184 3.09 -1.10 -13.86
C GLN A 184 2.75 -1.36 -15.34
N VAL A 185 2.20 -0.36 -16.05
CA VAL A 185 1.85 -0.51 -17.47
C VAL A 185 3.10 -0.89 -18.29
N GLY A 186 3.10 -2.06 -18.95
CA GLY A 186 4.25 -2.61 -19.68
C GLY A 186 4.68 -1.83 -20.93
N VAL A 187 5.69 -2.32 -21.65
CA VAL A 187 6.16 -1.74 -22.94
C VAL A 187 5.04 -1.67 -23.98
N ASN A 188 4.10 -2.61 -23.93
CA ASN A 188 2.92 -2.65 -24.80
C ASN A 188 1.78 -1.72 -24.31
N GLY A 189 2.06 -0.86 -23.32
CA GLY A 189 1.11 0.10 -22.74
C GLY A 189 0.01 -0.53 -21.89
N LYS A 190 0.13 -1.81 -21.49
CA LYS A 190 -0.92 -2.54 -20.77
C LYS A 190 -0.34 -3.44 -19.67
N ARG A 191 -1.11 -3.61 -18.60
CA ARG A 191 -0.94 -4.71 -17.62
C ARG A 191 -1.62 -5.95 -18.16
N THR A 192 -1.12 -7.14 -17.83
CA THR A 192 -1.86 -8.39 -18.04
C THR A 192 -3.15 -8.39 -17.20
N PRO A 193 -4.14 -9.26 -17.49
CA PRO A 193 -5.34 -9.38 -16.66
C PRO A 193 -5.03 -9.67 -15.18
N LEU A 194 -4.07 -10.57 -14.92
CA LEU A 194 -3.65 -10.93 -13.57
C LEU A 194 -2.93 -9.77 -12.86
N GLU A 195 -2.02 -9.07 -13.56
CA GLU A 195 -1.36 -7.87 -13.02
C GLU A 195 -2.37 -6.76 -12.73
N LYS A 196 -3.35 -6.54 -13.61
CA LYS A 196 -4.42 -5.56 -13.39
C LYS A 196 -5.26 -5.92 -12.17
N TYR A 197 -5.55 -7.21 -12.00
CA TYR A 197 -6.28 -7.73 -10.85
C TYR A 197 -5.51 -7.51 -9.55
N TYR A 198 -4.23 -7.90 -9.51
CA TYR A 198 -3.36 -7.67 -8.36
C TYR A 198 -3.17 -6.17 -8.07
N PHE A 199 -2.86 -5.36 -9.08
CA PHE A 199 -2.67 -3.91 -8.95
C PHE A 199 -3.89 -3.22 -8.34
N GLY A 200 -5.09 -3.51 -8.84
CA GLY A 200 -6.32 -2.90 -8.32
C GLY A 200 -6.61 -3.25 -6.87
N MET A 201 -6.24 -4.46 -6.44
CA MET A 201 -6.36 -4.90 -5.05
C MET A 201 -5.33 -4.22 -4.15
N MET A 202 -4.07 -4.20 -4.59
CA MET A 202 -2.99 -3.56 -3.85
C MET A 202 -3.23 -2.05 -3.67
N LEU A 203 -3.74 -1.36 -4.70
CA LEU A 203 -4.14 0.05 -4.60
C LEU A 203 -5.16 0.29 -3.48
N GLN A 204 -6.03 -0.70 -3.22
CA GLN A 204 -7.00 -0.60 -2.13
C GLN A 204 -6.36 -0.70 -0.74
N CYS A 205 -5.24 -1.41 -0.62
CA CYS A 205 -4.57 -1.70 0.64
C CYS A 205 -3.34 -0.81 0.92
N ILE A 206 -2.92 0.07 0.00
CA ILE A 206 -1.92 1.12 0.24
C ILE A 206 -2.09 1.87 1.57
N PRO A 207 -3.32 2.19 2.02
CA PRO A 207 -3.50 2.91 3.28
C PRO A 207 -2.93 2.18 4.49
N MET A 208 -2.92 0.84 4.47
CA MET A 208 -2.29 0.04 5.52
C MET A 208 -0.79 0.30 5.57
N LEU A 209 -0.13 0.39 4.40
CA LEU A 209 1.30 0.68 4.33
C LEU A 209 1.63 2.07 4.86
N VAL A 210 0.81 3.09 4.55
CA VAL A 210 1.03 4.46 5.04
C VAL A 210 0.86 4.56 6.56
N ARG A 211 -0.02 3.75 7.14
CA ARG A 211 -0.24 3.70 8.60
C ARG A 211 0.83 2.90 9.33
N ASP A 212 1.28 1.80 8.74
CA ASP A 212 2.10 0.82 9.46
C ASP A 212 3.60 0.96 9.17
N CYS A 213 4.01 1.44 7.99
CA CYS A 213 5.42 1.67 7.67
C CYS A 213 5.96 2.98 8.30
N ALA A 214 7.29 3.09 8.34
CA ALA A 214 7.94 4.40 8.37
C ALA A 214 7.62 5.12 7.06
N PHE A 215 7.29 6.41 7.14
CA PHE A 215 6.84 7.18 5.98
C PHE A 215 7.92 8.16 5.55
N GLU A 216 8.37 8.05 4.31
CA GLU A 216 9.45 8.86 3.74
C GLU A 216 8.95 9.66 2.53
N TRP A 217 9.42 10.89 2.41
CA TRP A 217 9.05 11.80 1.32
C TRP A 217 10.14 12.84 1.06
N ARG A 218 10.19 13.30 -0.20
CA ARG A 218 10.97 14.45 -0.63
C ARG A 218 10.18 15.23 -1.67
N PHE A 219 9.65 16.40 -1.27
CA PHE A 219 8.82 17.25 -2.14
C PHE A 219 9.45 18.63 -2.37
N PRO A 220 10.64 18.70 -2.99
CA PRO A 220 11.45 19.92 -3.05
C PRO A 220 10.72 21.12 -3.70
N ALA A 221 9.77 20.84 -4.59
CA ALA A 221 8.81 21.81 -5.09
C ALA A 221 7.40 21.24 -4.94
N TRP A 222 6.52 22.01 -4.31
CA TRP A 222 5.14 21.60 -4.11
C TRP A 222 4.38 21.51 -5.44
N GLU A 223 3.75 20.36 -5.67
CA GLU A 223 2.78 20.13 -6.73
C GLU A 223 1.47 19.57 -6.14
N PRO A 224 0.29 19.99 -6.64
CA PRO A 224 -1.00 19.56 -6.11
C PRO A 224 -1.38 18.15 -6.62
N ARG A 225 -0.66 17.13 -6.16
CA ARG A 225 -0.95 15.72 -6.49
C ARG A 225 -1.90 15.11 -5.46
N ALA A 226 -3.06 14.67 -5.91
CA ALA A 226 -4.14 14.23 -5.01
C ALA A 226 -3.78 12.92 -4.27
N TRP A 227 -3.06 11.98 -4.91
CA TRP A 227 -2.56 10.78 -4.24
C TRP A 227 -1.60 11.11 -3.08
N ILE A 228 -0.67 12.06 -3.27
CA ILE A 228 0.24 12.50 -2.20
C ILE A 228 -0.54 13.19 -1.08
N LEU A 229 -1.53 14.04 -1.40
CA LEU A 229 -2.39 14.63 -0.37
C LEU A 229 -3.11 13.55 0.44
N TYR A 230 -3.59 12.49 -0.22
CA TYR A 230 -4.25 11.37 0.43
C TYR A 230 -3.31 10.59 1.35
N GLU A 231 -2.10 10.25 0.89
CA GLU A 231 -1.09 9.59 1.71
C GLU A 231 -0.71 10.46 2.92
N MET A 232 -0.53 11.77 2.72
CA MET A 232 -0.30 12.72 3.81
C MET A 232 -1.48 12.80 4.77
N ALA A 233 -2.73 12.68 4.28
CA ALA A 233 -3.91 12.65 5.13
C ALA A 233 -4.01 11.36 5.96
N GLU A 234 -3.74 10.19 5.38
CA GLU A 234 -3.64 8.91 6.10
C GLU A 234 -2.58 9.01 7.20
N TYR A 235 -1.39 9.52 6.87
CA TYR A 235 -0.31 9.69 7.83
C TYR A 235 -0.68 10.66 8.96
N VAL A 236 -1.15 11.86 8.64
CA VAL A 236 -1.40 12.92 9.63
C VAL A 236 -2.63 12.61 10.50
N LEU A 237 -3.71 12.08 9.91
CA LEU A 237 -4.94 11.80 10.64
C LEU A 237 -4.93 10.43 11.31
N GLY A 238 -4.04 9.52 10.86
CA GLY A 238 -3.85 8.19 11.42
C GLY A 238 -2.83 8.11 12.55
N HIS A 239 -2.16 9.22 12.92
CA HIS A 239 -1.11 9.21 13.94
C HIS A 239 -1.29 10.34 14.98
N LEU A 240 -0.91 10.06 16.24
CA LEU A 240 -0.90 11.05 17.31
C LEU A 240 0.21 12.11 17.13
N GLN A 241 1.33 11.69 16.55
CA GLN A 241 2.48 12.53 16.26
C GLN A 241 2.88 12.30 14.80
N HIS A 242 3.25 13.36 14.11
CA HIS A 242 3.71 13.31 12.73
C HIS A 242 4.83 14.33 12.54
N VAL A 243 5.74 14.04 11.62
CA VAL A 243 6.86 14.92 11.32
C VAL A 243 6.41 16.02 10.35
N ILE A 244 6.82 17.26 10.64
CA ILE A 244 6.59 18.43 9.79
C ILE A 244 7.94 18.88 9.24
N THR A 245 8.04 18.95 7.93
CA THR A 245 9.19 19.45 7.18
C THR A 245 8.71 20.56 6.26
N GLU A 246 9.63 21.42 5.78
CA GLU A 246 9.22 22.54 4.90
C GLU A 246 8.58 22.05 3.58
N ASP A 247 8.96 20.88 3.09
CA ASP A 247 8.46 20.30 1.85
C ASP A 247 7.09 19.60 1.98
N ASN A 248 6.76 19.00 3.13
CA ASN A 248 5.42 18.41 3.34
C ASN A 248 4.39 19.41 3.88
N LYS A 249 4.84 20.50 4.50
CA LYS A 249 4.00 21.48 5.20
C LYS A 249 2.79 21.98 4.40
N PRO A 250 2.88 22.26 3.08
CA PRO A 250 1.70 22.64 2.32
C PRO A 250 0.59 21.58 2.36
N PHE A 251 0.92 20.29 2.23
CA PHE A 251 -0.06 19.21 2.31
C PHE A 251 -0.69 19.13 3.70
N LEU A 252 0.11 19.27 4.76
CA LEU A 252 -0.40 19.26 6.14
C LEU A 252 -1.40 20.39 6.38
N LEU A 253 -1.10 21.60 5.91
CA LEU A 253 -2.00 22.74 5.99
C LEU A 253 -3.31 22.49 5.22
N HIS A 254 -3.24 21.86 4.05
CA HIS A 254 -4.42 21.51 3.27
C HIS A 254 -5.25 20.41 3.95
N VAL A 255 -4.62 19.41 4.57
CA VAL A 255 -5.32 18.41 5.40
C VAL A 255 -6.07 19.06 6.56
N GLN A 256 -5.42 20.00 7.26
CA GLN A 256 -6.09 20.77 8.32
C GLN A 256 -7.26 21.60 7.78
N GLU A 257 -7.11 22.23 6.61
CA GLU A 257 -8.20 22.96 5.95
C GLU A 257 -9.37 22.03 5.61
N MET A 258 -9.12 20.81 5.13
CA MET A 258 -10.18 19.82 4.86
C MET A 258 -10.94 19.42 6.13
N VAL A 259 -10.23 19.26 7.26
CA VAL A 259 -10.87 18.97 8.55
C VAL A 259 -11.70 20.14 9.05
N LEU A 260 -11.25 21.38 8.85
CA LEU A 260 -11.96 22.59 9.28
C LEU A 260 -13.20 22.89 8.44
N PHE A 261 -13.09 22.69 7.12
CA PHE A 261 -14.14 23.02 6.16
C PHE A 261 -14.68 21.72 5.56
N ASP A 262 -14.16 21.33 4.41
CA ASP A 262 -14.53 20.10 3.71
C ASP A 262 -13.47 19.76 2.64
N VAL A 263 -13.53 18.54 2.09
CA VAL A 263 -12.55 18.05 1.11
C VAL A 263 -12.65 18.79 -0.23
N HIS A 264 -13.83 18.82 -0.84
CA HIS A 264 -14.04 19.38 -2.18
C HIS A 264 -13.54 20.83 -2.33
N PRO A 265 -13.88 21.77 -1.43
CA PRO A 265 -13.40 23.15 -1.53
C PRO A 265 -11.87 23.28 -1.53
N VAL A 266 -11.18 22.42 -0.78
CA VAL A 266 -9.70 22.42 -0.72
C VAL A 266 -9.12 21.85 -2.01
N LEU A 267 -9.64 20.72 -2.50
CA LEU A 267 -9.21 20.15 -3.77
C LEU A 267 -9.35 21.15 -4.92
N ASP A 268 -10.48 21.86 -4.98
CA ASP A 268 -10.77 22.86 -6.01
C ASP A 268 -9.92 24.13 -5.88
N LYS A 269 -9.71 24.62 -4.65
CA LYS A 269 -8.92 25.81 -4.35
C LYS A 269 -7.46 25.63 -4.77
N TYR A 270 -6.88 24.48 -4.45
CA TYR A 270 -5.46 24.19 -4.69
C TYR A 270 -5.19 23.40 -5.98
N LYS A 271 -6.22 23.09 -6.76
CA LYS A 271 -6.13 22.41 -8.07
C LYS A 271 -5.48 21.02 -7.97
N TYR A 272 -5.89 20.26 -6.95
CA TYR A 272 -5.46 18.88 -6.78
C TYR A 272 -5.90 17.99 -7.93
N GLN A 273 -4.97 17.19 -8.45
CA GLN A 273 -5.19 16.31 -9.59
C GLN A 273 -4.47 14.96 -9.45
N CYS A 274 -5.04 13.93 -10.06
CA CYS A 274 -4.40 12.63 -10.29
C CYS A 274 -3.86 12.57 -11.73
N THR A 275 -2.81 11.77 -11.94
CA THR A 275 -2.32 11.48 -13.30
C THR A 275 -3.39 10.77 -14.13
N ASN A 276 -4.16 9.85 -13.52
CA ASN A 276 -5.36 9.28 -14.13
C ASN A 276 -6.60 9.95 -13.53
N ALA A 277 -7.42 10.58 -14.38
CA ALA A 277 -8.64 11.25 -13.93
C ALA A 277 -9.61 10.29 -13.23
N SER A 278 -9.63 9.00 -13.60
CA SER A 278 -10.44 7.96 -12.95
C SER A 278 -10.12 7.75 -11.47
N ASP A 279 -8.92 8.14 -11.03
CA ASP A 279 -8.49 7.93 -9.64
C ASP A 279 -9.02 9.04 -8.72
N MET A 280 -9.49 10.17 -9.27
CA MET A 280 -9.94 11.31 -8.48
C MET A 280 -11.14 10.97 -7.59
N ASP A 281 -12.12 10.22 -8.08
CA ASP A 281 -13.29 9.83 -7.28
C ASP A 281 -12.89 8.93 -6.11
N LEU A 282 -11.96 7.99 -6.36
CA LEU A 282 -11.42 7.10 -5.35
C LEU A 282 -10.66 7.88 -4.27
N VAL A 283 -9.77 8.77 -4.68
CA VAL A 283 -8.96 9.60 -3.77
C VAL A 283 -9.85 10.54 -2.96
N THR A 284 -10.81 11.19 -3.62
CA THR A 284 -11.75 12.13 -2.97
C THR A 284 -12.60 11.43 -1.92
N GLY A 285 -13.23 10.30 -2.26
CA GLY A 285 -14.05 9.55 -1.30
C GLY A 285 -13.26 9.00 -0.12
N ARG A 286 -11.97 8.68 -0.31
CA ARG A 286 -11.07 8.28 0.79
C ARG A 286 -10.68 9.45 1.69
N LEU A 287 -10.36 10.60 1.11
CA LEU A 287 -10.09 11.83 1.85
C LEU A 287 -11.30 12.24 2.69
N GLU A 288 -12.51 12.20 2.11
CA GLU A 288 -13.75 12.53 2.82
C GLU A 288 -13.99 11.58 3.98
N LEU A 289 -13.78 10.28 3.78
CA LEU A 289 -13.91 9.29 4.84
C LEU A 289 -12.92 9.54 5.99
N LEU A 290 -11.66 9.82 5.69
CA LEU A 290 -10.65 10.18 6.70
C LEU A 290 -11.05 11.43 7.49
N VAL A 291 -11.51 12.47 6.80
CA VAL A 291 -11.95 13.72 7.41
C VAL A 291 -13.18 13.52 8.29
N ILE A 292 -14.16 12.74 7.83
CA ILE A 292 -15.35 12.39 8.62
C ILE A 292 -14.95 11.64 9.89
N LEU A 293 -14.09 10.63 9.78
CA LEU A 293 -13.61 9.87 10.94
C LEU A 293 -12.80 10.75 11.91
N ALA A 294 -11.98 11.68 11.39
CA ALA A 294 -11.29 12.68 12.22
C ALA A 294 -12.23 13.67 12.91
N LYS A 295 -13.37 14.01 12.30
CA LYS A 295 -14.40 14.85 12.93
C LYS A 295 -15.18 14.10 14.01
N ILE A 296 -15.46 12.81 13.80
CA ILE A 296 -16.15 11.94 14.76
C ILE A 296 -15.24 11.60 15.95
N PHE A 297 -13.96 11.31 15.69
CA PHE A 297 -12.96 10.84 16.66
C PHE A 297 -11.70 11.73 16.66
N PRO A 298 -11.80 13.01 17.07
CA PRO A 298 -10.70 13.98 16.91
C PRO A 298 -9.43 13.60 17.70
N ASP A 299 -9.59 13.06 18.91
CA ASP A 299 -8.48 12.68 19.80
C ASP A 299 -8.28 11.15 19.91
N ASP A 300 -9.09 10.36 19.21
CA ASP A 300 -9.09 8.90 19.31
C ASP A 300 -8.56 8.28 18.01
N VAL A 301 -7.23 8.24 17.90
CA VAL A 301 -6.52 7.62 16.78
C VAL A 301 -6.78 6.11 16.73
N ALA A 302 -6.85 5.44 17.88
CA ALA A 302 -7.03 3.99 17.94
C ALA A 302 -8.37 3.56 17.31
N SER A 303 -9.47 4.22 17.68
CA SER A 303 -10.79 3.96 17.08
C SER A 303 -10.82 4.25 15.58
N ARG A 304 -10.10 5.29 15.12
CA ARG A 304 -9.99 5.57 13.67
C ARG A 304 -9.23 4.47 12.95
N GLN A 305 -8.10 4.02 13.48
CA GLN A 305 -7.32 2.92 12.91
C GLN A 305 -8.13 1.63 12.84
N GLU A 306 -8.82 1.24 13.92
CA GLU A 306 -9.68 0.04 13.94
C GLU A 306 -10.74 0.05 12.84
N LEU A 307 -11.41 1.21 12.64
CA LEU A 307 -12.38 1.38 11.56
C LEU A 307 -11.73 1.34 10.18
N LEU A 308 -10.60 2.02 9.99
CA LEU A 308 -9.88 2.05 8.71
C LEU A 308 -9.32 0.67 8.33
N ASP A 309 -8.85 -0.13 9.28
CA ASP A 309 -8.39 -1.50 9.04
C ASP A 309 -9.55 -2.40 8.61
N SER A 310 -10.72 -2.21 9.24
CA SER A 310 -11.94 -2.91 8.85
C SER A 310 -12.44 -2.51 7.45
N LEU A 311 -12.24 -1.25 7.06
CA LEU A 311 -12.62 -0.70 5.75
C LEU A 311 -11.65 -1.10 4.63
N SER A 312 -10.37 -1.30 4.97
CA SER A 312 -9.31 -1.71 4.05
C SER A 312 -9.52 -3.14 3.54
N LYS A 313 -10.39 -3.92 4.20
CA LYS A 313 -10.82 -5.26 3.75
C LYS A 313 -11.68 -5.14 2.47
N PRO A 314 -11.22 -5.67 1.32
CA PRO A 314 -11.88 -5.48 0.03
C PRO A 314 -13.27 -6.13 -0.09
N ALA A 315 -13.57 -7.14 0.73
CA ALA A 315 -14.86 -7.82 0.73
C ALA A 315 -15.98 -7.01 1.42
N ASN A 316 -15.63 -5.94 2.14
CA ASN A 316 -16.59 -5.19 2.94
C ASN A 316 -17.15 -4.03 2.11
N GLY A 317 -18.41 -4.17 1.67
CA GLY A 317 -19.21 -3.06 1.14
C GLY A 317 -19.73 -2.13 2.24
N SER A 318 -19.88 -2.66 3.46
CA SER A 318 -20.22 -1.91 4.67
C SER A 318 -19.46 -2.44 5.88
N VAL A 319 -19.23 -1.59 6.87
CA VAL A 319 -18.60 -1.91 8.16
C VAL A 319 -19.49 -1.36 9.26
N SER A 320 -19.76 -2.15 10.30
CA SER A 320 -20.47 -1.69 11.49
C SER A 320 -19.67 -2.05 12.72
N ASN A 321 -19.39 -1.07 13.57
CA ASN A 321 -18.75 -1.25 14.86
C ASN A 321 -19.74 -0.85 15.95
N VAL A 322 -20.31 -1.85 16.63
CA VAL A 322 -21.33 -1.67 17.66
C VAL A 322 -20.78 -0.95 18.89
N VAL A 323 -19.51 -1.20 19.23
CA VAL A 323 -18.86 -0.58 20.40
C VAL A 323 -18.66 0.91 20.18
N LEU A 324 -18.20 1.29 18.99
CA LEU A 324 -18.02 2.69 18.60
C LEU A 324 -19.33 3.36 18.17
N GLY A 325 -20.41 2.59 17.95
CA GLY A 325 -21.69 3.11 17.47
C GLY A 325 -21.62 3.71 16.05
N VAL A 326 -20.73 3.17 15.21
CA VAL A 326 -20.47 3.66 13.84
C VAL A 326 -20.91 2.62 12.81
N GLU A 327 -21.63 3.07 11.79
CA GLU A 327 -21.96 2.30 10.60
C GLU A 327 -21.42 3.03 9.36
N ILE A 328 -20.69 2.35 8.49
CA ILE A 328 -20.10 2.88 7.27
C ILE A 328 -20.59 2.05 6.10
N ASN A 329 -21.22 2.67 5.11
CA ASN A 329 -21.64 2.03 3.86
C ASN A 329 -20.84 2.65 2.70
N LYS A 330 -19.89 1.88 2.15
CA LYS A 330 -18.98 2.32 1.07
C LYS A 330 -19.65 2.38 -0.30
N THR A 331 -20.73 1.62 -0.47
CA THR A 331 -21.54 1.61 -1.70
C THR A 331 -22.43 2.85 -1.78
N GLU A 332 -23.05 3.21 -0.66
CA GLU A 332 -23.92 4.40 -0.58
C GLU A 332 -23.15 5.68 -0.27
N GLY A 333 -21.90 5.58 0.16
CA GLY A 333 -21.09 6.73 0.56
C GLY A 333 -21.64 7.39 1.83
N THR A 334 -21.95 6.60 2.87
CA THR A 334 -22.50 7.13 4.13
C THR A 334 -21.77 6.63 5.37
N VAL A 335 -21.68 7.50 6.38
CA VAL A 335 -21.26 7.15 7.75
C VAL A 335 -22.38 7.58 8.70
N ARG A 336 -22.87 6.67 9.54
CA ARG A 336 -23.85 6.96 10.59
C ARG A 336 -23.18 6.88 11.95
N TYR A 337 -23.37 7.92 12.77
CA TYR A 337 -22.84 7.99 14.13
C TYR A 337 -23.73 8.91 14.98
N GLN A 338 -24.15 8.45 16.16
CA GLN A 338 -24.97 9.22 17.11
C GLN A 338 -26.21 9.88 16.47
N GLY A 339 -26.89 9.19 15.55
CA GLY A 339 -28.08 9.69 14.85
C GLY A 339 -27.79 10.69 13.72
N GLN A 340 -26.52 11.06 13.50
CA GLN A 340 -26.09 11.88 12.36
C GLN A 340 -25.70 11.01 11.19
N VAL A 341 -25.91 11.52 9.98
CA VAL A 341 -25.49 10.89 8.72
C VAL A 341 -24.53 11.82 7.99
N TYR A 342 -23.30 11.36 7.83
CA TYR A 342 -22.27 12.00 7.02
C TYR A 342 -22.25 11.33 5.64
N ARG A 343 -21.90 12.09 4.61
CA ARG A 343 -21.82 11.60 3.23
C ARG A 343 -20.41 11.76 2.69
N PHE A 344 -19.99 10.81 1.88
CA PHE A 344 -18.74 10.85 1.12
C PHE A 344 -18.99 10.25 -0.27
N THR A 345 -18.08 10.53 -1.19
CA THR A 345 -18.07 9.99 -2.55
C THR A 345 -17.94 8.46 -2.47
N PRO A 346 -18.90 7.68 -3.00
CA PRO A 346 -18.82 6.22 -2.95
C PRO A 346 -17.53 5.69 -3.58
N THR A 347 -16.80 4.88 -2.82
CA THR A 347 -15.50 4.33 -3.26
C THR A 347 -15.57 2.84 -3.60
N PHE A 348 -16.73 2.20 -3.40
CA PHE A 348 -16.92 0.78 -3.65
C PHE A 348 -17.59 0.52 -5.00
N ASN A 349 -16.78 0.42 -6.04
CA ASN A 349 -17.22 -0.06 -7.35
C ASN A 349 -16.56 -1.43 -7.64
N PHE A 350 -17.36 -2.50 -7.60
CA PHE A 350 -16.91 -3.82 -8.04
C PHE A 350 -16.43 -3.71 -9.50
N THR A 351 -15.15 -4.00 -9.75
CA THR A 351 -14.71 -4.49 -11.06
C THR A 351 -15.22 -5.92 -11.23
N SER A 352 -16.54 -6.07 -11.37
CA SER A 352 -17.25 -7.33 -11.57
C SER A 352 -16.91 -8.03 -12.90
N GLY A 353 -16.10 -7.42 -13.77
CA GLY A 353 -15.70 -8.01 -15.04
C GLY A 353 -14.59 -9.07 -14.99
N ILE A 354 -13.82 -9.19 -13.90
CA ILE A 354 -12.69 -10.13 -13.83
C ILE A 354 -12.95 -11.27 -12.84
N ALA A 355 -13.60 -11.00 -11.71
CA ALA A 355 -13.89 -12.04 -10.71
C ALA A 355 -14.84 -13.14 -11.23
N GLY A 356 -15.81 -12.80 -12.08
CA GLY A 356 -16.72 -13.78 -12.69
C GLY A 356 -16.00 -14.77 -13.63
N ALA A 357 -14.99 -14.30 -14.37
CA ALA A 357 -14.27 -15.16 -15.32
C ALA A 357 -13.37 -16.21 -14.65
N PHE A 358 -12.90 -15.96 -13.41
CA PHE A 358 -12.04 -16.89 -12.68
C PHE A 358 -12.80 -17.77 -11.67
N LEU A 359 -13.92 -17.29 -11.12
CA LEU A 359 -14.77 -18.09 -10.21
C LEU A 359 -15.68 -19.08 -10.96
N ASP A 360 -15.94 -18.86 -12.25
CA ASP A 360 -16.73 -19.80 -13.07
C ASP A 360 -15.92 -21.04 -13.50
N ASP A 361 -14.58 -20.99 -13.49
CA ASP A 361 -13.73 -22.17 -13.78
C ASP A 361 -13.63 -23.13 -12.59
N GLU A 362 -13.64 -22.61 -11.35
CA GLU A 362 -13.62 -23.43 -10.13
C GLU A 362 -14.91 -24.25 -9.96
N LYS A 363 -16.03 -23.80 -10.54
CA LYS A 363 -17.29 -24.56 -10.57
C LYS A 363 -17.39 -25.57 -11.70
N ARG A 364 -16.47 -25.56 -12.67
CA ARG A 364 -16.47 -26.51 -13.80
C ARG A 364 -15.72 -27.81 -13.51
N GLU A 365 -14.81 -27.83 -12.54
CA GLU A 365 -14.05 -29.05 -12.20
C GLU A 365 -14.80 -30.02 -11.27
N ASP A 366 -15.80 -29.58 -10.52
CA ASP A 366 -16.60 -30.44 -9.62
C ASP A 366 -17.88 -31.05 -10.26
N GLY A 367 -18.08 -30.85 -11.57
CA GLY A 367 -19.32 -31.22 -12.27
C GLY A 367 -19.27 -32.45 -13.17
N ALA A 368 -18.15 -33.17 -13.24
CA ALA A 368 -17.97 -34.26 -14.20
C ALA A 368 -18.05 -35.66 -13.56
N GLU A 369 -19.18 -36.02 -12.94
CA GLU A 369 -19.52 -37.43 -12.72
C GLU A 369 -21.03 -37.65 -12.55
N ARG A 370 -21.69 -38.10 -13.63
CA ARG A 370 -22.71 -39.17 -13.67
C ARG A 370 -23.37 -39.22 -15.05
N ALA A 371 -22.95 -40.18 -15.86
CA ALA A 371 -23.69 -40.63 -17.03
C ALA A 371 -25.02 -41.27 -16.59
N PRO A 372 -26.18 -40.89 -17.14
CA PRO A 372 -27.42 -41.60 -16.86
C PRO A 372 -27.49 -42.92 -17.63
N SER A 373 -27.79 -43.97 -16.87
CA SER A 373 -28.08 -45.32 -17.33
C SER A 373 -29.20 -45.34 -18.37
N ARG A 374 -28.89 -45.97 -19.51
CA ARG A 374 -29.79 -46.37 -20.60
C ARG A 374 -31.01 -47.12 -20.05
N LYS A 375 -32.21 -46.54 -20.18
CA LYS A 375 -33.47 -47.27 -20.02
C LYS A 375 -33.95 -47.76 -21.39
N GLU A 376 -34.20 -49.06 -21.44
CA GLU A 376 -34.82 -49.77 -22.55
C GLU A 376 -36.25 -49.26 -22.79
N ARG A 377 -36.64 -49.17 -24.07
CA ARG A 377 -38.04 -49.04 -24.50
C ARG A 377 -38.69 -50.41 -24.46
N PRO A 378 -39.94 -50.54 -24.02
CA PRO A 378 -40.86 -51.52 -24.56
C PRO A 378 -41.79 -50.87 -25.60
N ASP A 379 -42.18 -51.71 -26.54
CA ASP A 379 -43.05 -51.44 -27.68
C ASP A 379 -44.48 -51.05 -27.29
N GLU A 380 -45.15 -50.48 -28.30
CA GLU A 380 -46.58 -50.10 -28.45
C GLU A 380 -47.01 -48.69 -28.02
#